data_AF-A0AAU9XVM7-F1
#
_entry.id   AF-A0AAU9XVM7-F1
#
_cell.length_a   1.000
_cell.length_b   1.000
_cell.length_c   1.000
_cell.angle_alpha   90.00
_cell.angle_beta   90.00
_cell.angle_gamma   90.00
#
_symmetry.space_group_name_H-M   'P 1'
#
loop_
_entity.id
_entity.type
_entity.pdbx_description
1 polymer ?
#
loop_
_entity_poly.entity_id
_entity_poly.type
_entity_poly.pdbx_seq_one_letter_code
_entity_poly.pdbx_strand_id
1 'polypeptide(L)'
;MRVCVWLLPINSSTCDSVCPRSNLETRACYIHDCLDLRIEDLSVGIEYNSVGCFRDSHPHALPLLLKSFRGNIDWHDMTKIVRACAEIAKERGHPVFGIKFYGECWSGLDAENTYNKYGPSRDCWKGVGKEGTYYVYRI
;
A
#
# COMPACT_ATOMS: atom_id res chain seq x y z
N MET A 1 -36.09 -13.30 -11.62
CA MET A 1 -34.93 -14.12 -12.00
C MET A 1 -34.40 -13.64 -13.33
N ARG A 2 -33.26 -12.95 -13.33
CA ARG A 2 -32.42 -12.73 -14.50
C ARG A 2 -30.96 -12.67 -14.02
N VAL A 3 -30.11 -13.39 -14.73
CA VAL A 3 -28.66 -13.47 -14.56
C VAL A 3 -28.04 -12.59 -15.63
N CYS A 4 -27.00 -11.80 -15.32
CA CYS A 4 -26.08 -11.25 -16.33
C CYS A 4 -24.67 -11.05 -15.78
N VAL A 5 -23.72 -11.22 -16.69
CA VAL A 5 -22.28 -11.47 -16.53
C VAL A 5 -21.48 -10.20 -16.85
N TRP A 6 -20.33 -10.06 -16.20
CA TRP A 6 -19.36 -8.98 -16.40
C TRP A 6 -18.72 -9.03 -17.79
N LEU A 7 -19.00 -8.02 -18.60
CA LEU A 7 -18.05 -7.51 -19.58
C LEU A 7 -17.96 -6.00 -19.36
N LEU A 8 -16.79 -5.57 -18.87
CA LEU A 8 -16.38 -4.17 -18.86
C LEU A 8 -16.53 -3.58 -20.28
N PRO A 9 -16.89 -2.30 -20.47
CA PRO A 9 -16.02 -1.21 -20.02
C PRO A 9 -16.73 0.06 -19.46
N ILE A 10 -16.04 0.75 -18.55
CA ILE A 10 -16.07 2.18 -18.18
C ILE A 10 -17.36 3.00 -18.38
N ASN A 11 -17.74 3.67 -17.28
CA ASN A 11 -18.53 4.91 -17.20
C ASN A 11 -20.06 4.79 -17.21
N SER A 12 -20.67 4.46 -16.07
CA SER A 12 -22.07 4.85 -15.82
C SER A 12 -22.35 5.07 -14.33
N SER A 13 -22.97 6.22 -14.07
CA SER A 13 -23.43 6.71 -12.77
C SER A 13 -24.77 6.10 -12.36
N THR A 14 -24.93 4.78 -12.46
CA THR A 14 -26.17 4.09 -12.08
C THR A 14 -25.88 2.92 -11.18
N CYS A 15 -26.12 3.12 -9.87
CA CYS A 15 -26.02 2.10 -8.85
C CYS A 15 -27.33 1.31 -8.81
N ASP A 16 -27.40 0.16 -9.49
CA ASP A 16 -28.55 -0.75 -9.36
C ASP A 16 -28.34 -1.68 -8.15
N SER A 17 -28.71 -1.18 -6.97
CA SER A 17 -28.94 -2.04 -5.80
C SER A 17 -30.33 -1.75 -5.24
N VAL A 18 -31.12 -2.82 -5.03
CA VAL A 18 -32.49 -2.76 -4.53
C VAL A 18 -32.45 -2.62 -3.01
N CYS A 19 -32.90 -1.48 -2.49
CA CYS A 19 -33.01 -1.25 -1.04
C CYS A 19 -34.11 -2.13 -0.41
N PRO A 20 -33.83 -2.86 0.69
CA PRO A 20 -34.84 -3.69 1.36
C PRO A 20 -35.56 -2.85 2.43
N ARG A 21 -36.53 -2.01 2.05
CA ARG A 21 -37.54 -1.49 3.00
C ARG A 21 -38.84 -1.09 2.31
N SER A 22 -39.93 -1.26 3.05
CA SER A 22 -41.28 -1.47 2.54
C SER A 22 -42.12 -0.21 2.31
N ASN A 23 -41.55 0.93 1.90
CA ASN A 23 -42.35 2.08 1.47
C ASN A 23 -41.59 2.92 0.42
N LEU A 24 -42.29 3.28 -0.66
CA LEU A 24 -41.77 3.94 -1.85
C LEU A 24 -41.57 5.44 -1.57
N GLU A 25 -40.35 5.85 -1.21
CA GLU A 25 -39.95 7.26 -1.27
C GLU A 25 -38.85 7.44 -2.32
N THR A 26 -39.10 8.28 -3.31
CA THR A 26 -38.12 8.66 -4.33
C THR A 26 -37.21 9.74 -3.77
N ARG A 27 -36.05 9.37 -3.23
CA ARG A 27 -34.98 10.29 -2.83
C ARG A 27 -33.74 10.01 -3.67
N ALA A 28 -32.87 11.02 -3.80
CA ALA A 28 -31.54 10.82 -4.39
C ALA A 28 -30.77 9.82 -3.51
N CYS A 29 -30.37 8.69 -4.09
CA CYS A 29 -29.45 7.76 -3.43
C CYS A 29 -28.04 8.32 -3.61
N TYR A 30 -27.42 8.74 -2.51
CA TYR A 30 -26.00 9.06 -2.51
C TYR A 30 -25.22 7.75 -2.33
N ILE A 31 -23.94 7.73 -2.70
CA ILE A 31 -23.08 6.54 -2.54
C ILE A 31 -23.22 5.90 -1.15
N HIS A 32 -23.42 6.72 -0.11
CA HIS A 32 -23.60 6.31 1.29
C HIS A 32 -24.88 5.51 1.58
N ASP A 33 -25.91 5.57 0.72
CA ASP A 33 -27.21 4.93 0.92
C ASP A 33 -27.28 3.50 0.33
N CYS A 34 -26.31 3.10 -0.50
CA CYS A 34 -26.21 1.76 -1.10
C CYS A 34 -25.22 0.82 -0.37
N LEU A 35 -24.53 1.31 0.66
CA LEU A 35 -23.63 0.47 1.47
C LEU A 35 -24.46 -0.28 2.53
N ASP A 36 -24.75 -1.54 2.28
CA ASP A 36 -24.84 -2.55 3.36
C ASP A 36 -23.42 -2.94 3.84
N LEU A 37 -22.47 -2.00 3.73
CA LEU A 37 -21.06 -2.17 4.04
C LEU A 37 -20.79 -1.48 5.37
N ARG A 38 -20.31 -2.26 6.34
CA ARG A 38 -19.75 -1.76 7.59
C ARG A 38 -18.73 -0.67 7.26
N ILE A 39 -18.79 0.44 8.00
CA ILE A 39 -17.87 1.59 7.92
C ILE A 39 -16.49 1.18 8.48
N GLU A 40 -15.86 0.19 7.86
CA GLU A 40 -14.47 -0.23 8.04
C GLU A 40 -13.74 -0.37 6.69
N ASP A 41 -14.44 -0.40 5.55
CA ASP A 41 -13.85 -0.69 4.23
C ASP A 41 -13.63 0.54 3.32
N LEU A 42 -13.92 1.77 3.79
CA LEU A 42 -13.49 3.00 3.09
C LEU A 42 -12.03 3.37 3.41
N SER A 43 -11.39 2.60 4.30
CA SER A 43 -9.96 2.50 4.42
C SER A 43 -9.58 1.08 4.03
N VAL A 44 -9.30 0.85 2.74
CA VAL A 44 -8.44 -0.27 2.38
C VAL A 44 -7.05 0.08 2.93
N GLY A 45 -6.88 -0.09 4.24
CA GLY A 45 -5.60 -0.03 4.88
C GLY A 45 -4.75 -1.05 4.16
N ILE A 46 -3.69 -0.58 3.53
CA ILE A 46 -2.77 -1.51 2.88
C ILE A 46 -2.17 -2.34 4.00
N GLU A 47 -2.52 -3.62 3.98
CA GLU A 47 -1.90 -4.59 4.85
C GLU A 47 -0.45 -4.76 4.38
N TYR A 48 0.47 -4.65 5.33
CA TYR A 48 1.86 -4.96 5.13
C TYR A 48 2.46 -5.42 6.45
N ASN A 49 3.40 -6.34 6.36
CA ASN A 49 4.05 -6.96 7.51
C ASN A 49 5.52 -6.57 7.55
N SER A 50 6.01 -6.20 8.73
CA SER A 50 7.44 -5.91 8.93
C SER A 50 8.25 -7.20 8.78
N VAL A 51 9.25 -7.18 7.89
CA VAL A 51 10.15 -8.32 7.68
C VAL A 51 11.42 -8.16 8.51
N GLY A 52 12.03 -6.96 8.50
CA GLY A 52 13.20 -6.68 9.32
C GLY A 52 14.19 -5.70 8.69
N CYS A 53 15.38 -5.63 9.30
CA CYS A 53 16.45 -4.71 8.92
C CYS A 53 17.57 -5.47 8.19
N PHE A 54 17.95 -5.00 7.00
CA PHE A 54 18.91 -5.66 6.13
C PHE A 54 19.94 -4.67 5.59
N ARG A 55 21.16 -5.16 5.37
CA ARG A 55 22.22 -4.35 4.77
C ARG A 55 21.93 -4.12 3.30
N ASP A 56 22.36 -2.96 2.82
CA ASP A 56 22.43 -2.63 1.41
C ASP A 56 23.88 -2.36 1.01
N SER A 57 24.22 -2.67 -0.24
CA SER A 57 25.54 -2.45 -0.82
C SER A 57 25.41 -2.30 -2.34
N HIS A 58 26.52 -2.11 -3.05
CA HIS A 58 26.51 -2.03 -4.51
C HIS A 58 26.80 -3.42 -5.11
N PRO A 59 25.98 -3.92 -6.06
CA PRO A 59 24.71 -3.34 -6.53
C PRO A 59 23.56 -3.44 -5.51
N HIS A 60 22.64 -2.48 -5.48
CA HIS A 60 21.57 -2.42 -4.46
C HIS A 60 20.79 -3.73 -4.30
N ALA A 61 20.42 -4.07 -3.05
CA ALA A 61 19.56 -5.21 -2.75
C ALA A 61 18.15 -5.02 -3.33
N LEU A 62 17.63 -3.79 -3.30
CA LEU A 62 16.39 -3.38 -3.94
C LEU A 62 16.75 -2.35 -5.03
N PRO A 63 16.73 -2.71 -6.32
CA PRO A 63 17.31 -1.88 -7.38
C PRO A 63 16.43 -0.70 -7.83
N LEU A 64 15.13 -0.69 -7.49
CA LEU A 64 14.18 0.29 -8.01
C LEU A 64 13.79 1.31 -6.94
N LEU A 65 14.18 2.58 -7.15
CA LEU A 65 13.68 3.69 -6.34
C LEU A 65 12.26 4.06 -6.78
N LEU A 66 11.28 3.82 -5.92
CA LEU A 66 9.87 4.14 -6.21
C LEU A 66 9.58 5.63 -6.01
N LYS A 67 10.06 6.18 -4.87
CA LYS A 67 9.89 7.59 -4.48
C LYS A 67 10.88 7.95 -3.36
N SER A 68 11.31 9.21 -3.32
CA SER A 68 12.01 9.77 -2.16
C SER A 68 11.10 10.75 -1.42
N PHE A 69 10.93 10.52 -0.11
CA PHE A 69 10.19 11.36 0.83
C PHE A 69 11.12 12.22 1.70
N ARG A 70 12.44 12.18 1.44
CA ARG A 70 13.45 12.85 2.27
C ARG A 70 13.27 14.36 2.39
N GLY A 71 12.62 15.00 1.41
CA GLY A 71 12.30 16.42 1.46
C GLY A 71 11.17 16.80 2.43
N ASN A 72 10.40 15.82 2.94
CA ASN A 72 9.26 16.05 3.82
C ASN A 72 9.09 14.87 4.80
N ILE A 73 10.08 14.68 5.67
CA ILE A 73 10.04 13.66 6.72
C ILE A 73 9.41 14.24 7.98
N ASP A 74 8.35 13.60 8.47
CA ASP A 74 7.86 13.79 9.84
C ASP A 74 8.64 12.86 10.78
N TRP A 75 9.69 13.39 11.42
CA TRP A 75 10.57 12.63 12.31
C TRP A 75 9.89 12.11 13.59
N HIS A 76 8.71 12.63 13.92
CA HIS A 76 7.92 12.15 15.06
C HIS A 76 7.09 10.92 14.67
N ASP A 77 6.65 10.86 13.41
CA ASP A 77 5.81 9.80 12.89
C ASP A 77 6.32 9.24 11.55
N MET A 78 7.24 8.29 11.65
CA MET A 78 7.78 7.58 10.50
C MET A 78 6.75 6.67 9.81
N THR A 79 5.63 6.34 10.48
CA THR A 79 4.61 5.45 9.90
C THR A 79 3.96 6.05 8.65
N LYS A 80 3.96 7.39 8.52
CA LYS A 80 3.51 8.09 7.31
C LYS A 80 4.33 7.70 6.08
N ILE A 81 5.65 7.59 6.23
CA ILE A 81 6.54 7.18 5.14
C ILE A 81 6.34 5.71 4.81
N VAL A 82 6.19 4.87 5.84
CA VAL A 82 5.93 3.42 5.67
C VAL A 82 4.64 3.20 4.88
N ARG A 83 3.54 3.83 5.30
CA ARG A 83 2.24 3.73 4.62
C ARG A 83 2.31 4.25 3.19
N ALA A 84 2.88 5.43 2.97
CA ALA A 84 2.99 6.00 1.62
C ALA A 84 3.85 5.12 0.69
N CYS A 85 4.89 4.48 1.22
CA CYS A 85 5.70 3.54 0.45
C CYS A 85 4.92 2.25 0.14
N ALA A 86 4.15 1.73 1.09
CA ALA A 86 3.27 0.57 0.88
C ALA A 86 2.21 0.84 -0.21
N GLU A 87 1.62 2.04 -0.22
CA GLU A 87 0.70 2.51 -1.27
C GLU A 87 1.34 2.45 -2.65
N ILE A 88 2.49 3.10 -2.83
CA ILE A 88 3.17 3.13 -4.12
C ILE A 88 3.63 1.73 -4.56
N ALA A 89 4.13 0.92 -3.62
CA ALA A 89 4.57 -0.44 -3.94
C ALA A 89 3.40 -1.33 -4.36
N LYS A 90 2.26 -1.27 -3.66
CA LYS A 90 1.04 -2.01 -4.02
C LYS A 90 0.47 -1.57 -5.36
N GLU A 91 0.37 -0.27 -5.60
CA GLU A 91 -0.10 0.29 -6.88
C GLU A 91 0.77 -0.15 -8.06
N ARG A 92 2.08 -0.33 -7.83
CA ARG A 92 3.03 -0.80 -8.84
C ARG A 92 3.20 -2.32 -8.90
N GLY A 93 2.43 -3.07 -8.11
CA GLY A 93 2.46 -4.54 -8.10
C GLY A 93 3.75 -5.14 -7.54
N HIS A 94 4.43 -4.43 -6.64
CA HIS A 94 5.61 -4.95 -5.96
C HIS A 94 5.24 -5.63 -4.63
N PRO A 95 5.59 -6.91 -4.43
CA PRO A 95 5.23 -7.65 -3.21
C PRO A 95 6.07 -7.26 -1.99
N VAL A 96 7.24 -6.65 -2.19
CA VAL A 96 8.16 -6.26 -1.13
C VAL A 96 8.67 -4.84 -1.38
N PHE A 97 8.75 -4.06 -0.32
CA PHE A 97 9.38 -2.74 -0.35
C PHE A 97 10.32 -2.57 0.84
N GLY A 98 11.29 -1.67 0.70
CA GLY A 98 12.22 -1.32 1.74
C GLY A 98 12.41 0.18 1.82
N ILE A 99 12.53 0.70 3.03
CA ILE A 99 12.84 2.11 3.26
C ILE A 99 14.30 2.23 3.65
N LYS A 100 15.04 3.06 2.91
CA LYS A 100 16.45 3.39 3.14
C LYS A 100 16.62 4.88 3.35
N PHE A 101 17.69 5.23 4.04
CA PHE A 101 18.09 6.61 4.30
C PHE A 101 16.93 7.49 4.80
N TYR A 102 16.21 6.93 5.78
CA TYR A 102 15.08 7.50 6.50
C TYR A 102 13.81 7.82 5.69
N GLY A 103 13.85 7.78 4.35
CA GLY A 103 12.71 8.23 3.56
C GLY A 103 12.72 7.85 2.08
N GLU A 104 13.69 7.04 1.64
CA GLU A 104 13.71 6.55 0.26
C GLU A 104 12.97 5.21 0.19
N CYS A 105 11.94 5.16 -0.64
CA CYS A 105 11.12 3.98 -0.87
C CYS A 105 11.71 3.19 -2.05
N TRP A 106 12.22 2.00 -1.78
CA TRP A 106 12.87 1.12 -2.73
C TRP A 106 12.12 -0.21 -2.86
N SER A 107 12.22 -0.83 -4.03
CA SER A 107 11.65 -2.14 -4.33
C SER A 107 12.38 -2.78 -5.52
N GLY A 108 11.76 -3.75 -6.18
CA GLY A 108 12.26 -4.45 -7.35
C GLY A 108 11.30 -5.57 -7.75
N LEU A 109 11.44 -6.08 -8.97
CA LEU A 109 10.65 -7.23 -9.44
C LEU A 109 11.01 -8.51 -8.66
N ASP A 110 12.30 -8.69 -8.34
CA ASP A 110 12.81 -9.85 -7.58
C ASP A 110 13.05 -9.52 -6.09
N ALA A 111 12.36 -8.49 -5.58
CA ALA A 111 12.59 -7.97 -4.24
C ALA A 111 12.43 -9.04 -3.15
N GLU A 112 11.56 -10.04 -3.35
CA GLU A 112 11.37 -11.15 -2.40
C GLU A 112 12.62 -12.00 -2.19
N ASN A 113 13.49 -12.11 -3.19
CA ASN A 113 14.69 -12.94 -3.13
C ASN A 113 15.96 -12.12 -2.87
N THR A 114 15.95 -10.82 -3.16
CA THR A 114 17.16 -9.99 -3.11
C THR A 114 17.27 -9.12 -1.87
N TYR A 115 16.17 -8.82 -1.16
CA TYR A 115 16.15 -7.84 -0.05
C TYR A 115 17.15 -8.14 1.07
N ASN A 116 17.48 -9.41 1.30
CA ASN A 116 18.35 -9.88 2.39
C ASN A 116 19.74 -10.35 1.92
N LYS A 117 20.11 -10.13 0.65
CA LYS A 117 21.33 -10.70 0.05
C LYS A 117 22.64 -10.31 0.75
N TYR A 118 22.67 -9.19 1.49
CA TYR A 118 23.83 -8.73 2.28
C TYR A 118 23.71 -9.04 3.79
N GLY A 119 22.70 -9.82 4.16
CA GLY A 119 22.44 -10.24 5.52
C GLY A 119 21.74 -9.20 6.39
N PRO A 120 21.36 -9.60 7.62
CA PRO A 120 20.65 -8.74 8.55
C PRO A 120 21.54 -7.61 9.09
N SER A 121 20.91 -6.53 9.50
CA SER A 121 21.53 -5.40 10.19
C SER A 121 20.74 -5.02 11.44
N ARG A 122 21.37 -4.25 12.33
CA ARG A 122 20.69 -3.58 13.45
C ARG A 122 20.58 -2.07 13.23
N ASP A 123 21.12 -1.58 12.12
CA ASP A 123 21.20 -0.15 11.85
C ASP A 123 19.95 0.38 11.13
N CYS A 124 18.80 0.14 11.74
CA CYS A 124 17.52 0.71 11.35
C CYS A 124 16.92 1.46 12.55
N TRP A 125 15.96 2.33 12.30
CA TRP A 125 15.35 3.17 13.32
C TRP A 125 13.88 3.38 13.03
N LYS A 126 13.00 3.09 14.01
CA LYS A 126 11.54 3.28 13.92
C LYS A 126 10.90 2.77 12.61
N GLY A 127 11.30 1.58 12.15
CA GLY A 127 10.72 0.98 10.94
C GLY A 127 11.27 1.53 9.61
N VAL A 128 12.37 2.30 9.63
CA VAL A 128 13.07 2.74 8.42
C VAL A 128 14.56 2.40 8.50
N GLY A 129 15.19 2.17 7.35
CA GLY A 129 16.63 1.98 7.23
C GLY A 129 17.38 3.31 7.31
N LYS A 130 18.60 3.28 7.88
CA LYS A 130 19.54 4.40 7.86
C LYS A 130 20.30 4.43 6.53
N GLU A 131 21.43 5.12 6.48
CA GLU A 131 22.34 5.03 5.36
C GLU A 131 22.89 3.60 5.24
N GLY A 132 22.77 2.99 4.05
CA GLY A 132 23.27 1.63 3.79
C GLY A 132 22.44 0.48 4.36
N THR A 133 21.23 0.72 4.85
CA THR A 133 20.29 -0.34 5.26
C THR A 133 18.89 -0.10 4.73
N TYR A 134 18.16 -1.20 4.53
CA TYR A 134 16.71 -1.19 4.33
C TYR A 134 16.02 -1.70 5.58
N TYR A 135 14.93 -1.04 5.98
CA TYR A 135 13.89 -1.72 6.76
C TYR A 135 12.82 -2.19 5.78
N VAL A 136 12.62 -3.50 5.73
CA VAL A 136 11.86 -4.20 4.69
C VAL A 136 10.49 -4.61 5.20
N TYR A 137 9.50 -4.49 4.33
CA TYR A 137 8.11 -4.87 4.53
C TYR A 137 7.62 -5.73 3.36
N ARG A 138 6.66 -6.61 3.64
CA ARG A 138 5.95 -7.41 2.64
C ARG A 138 4.50 -6.97 2.58
N ILE A 139 3.98 -6.77 1.38
CA ILE A 139 2.56 -6.48 1.10
C ILE A 139 1.80 -7.80 1.00
#